data_AF-A0A221SYM6-F1
#
_entry.id   AF-A0A221SYM6-F1
#
_cell.length_a   1.000
_cell.length_b   1.000
_cell.length_c   1.000
_cell.angle_alpha   90.00
_cell.angle_beta   90.00
_cell.angle_gamma   90.00
#
_symmetry.space_group_name_H-M   'P 1'
#
loop_
_entity.id
_entity.type
_entity.pdbx_description
1 polymer ?
#
loop_
_entity_poly.entity_id
_entity_poly.type
_entity_poly.pdbx_seq_one_letter_code
_entity_poly.pdbx_strand_id
1 'polypeptide(L)'
;MFYLRTRSFHAAHKPAQLPKLLRPLVEAAQQGELAFPAQLAEYRVTDLGRWVLKQAAGYSTGRYTTRRLRDLWEAYGIWQQRHMSA
;
A
#
# COMPACT_ATOMS: atom_id res chain seq x y z
N MET A 1 40.76 -23.43 -16.97
CA MET A 1 39.60 -22.85 -17.68
C MET A 1 38.39 -22.88 -16.75
N PHE A 2 38.07 -21.76 -16.10
CA PHE A 2 36.91 -21.67 -15.20
C PHE A 2 35.72 -21.07 -15.97
N TYR A 3 34.66 -21.87 -16.15
CA TYR A 3 33.37 -21.38 -16.64
C TYR A 3 32.64 -20.67 -15.50
N LEU A 4 32.58 -19.33 -15.54
CA LEU A 4 31.68 -18.55 -14.70
C LEU A 4 30.26 -18.68 -15.27
N ARG A 5 29.51 -19.62 -14.67
CA ARG A 5 28.07 -19.78 -14.82
C ARG A 5 27.38 -18.47 -14.42
N THR A 6 26.88 -17.74 -15.40
CA THR A 6 26.01 -16.57 -15.20
C THR A 6 24.78 -17.02 -14.43
N ARG A 7 24.69 -16.59 -13.15
CA ARG A 7 23.45 -16.72 -12.39
C ARG A 7 22.45 -15.75 -12.98
N SER A 8 21.55 -16.27 -13.81
CA SER A 8 20.30 -15.59 -14.18
C SER A 8 19.54 -15.25 -12.91
N PHE A 9 19.66 -14.00 -12.44
CA PHE A 9 18.78 -13.43 -11.43
C PHE A 9 17.44 -13.08 -12.09
N HIS A 10 16.70 -14.10 -12.53
CA HIS A 10 15.25 -13.99 -12.60
C HIS A 10 14.72 -14.22 -11.18
N ALA A 11 14.93 -13.22 -10.31
CA ALA A 11 14.10 -13.11 -9.13
C ALA A 11 12.68 -12.84 -9.64
N ALA A 12 11.90 -13.90 -9.82
CA ALA A 12 10.45 -13.80 -9.89
C ALA A 12 10.03 -13.14 -8.59
N HIS A 13 9.91 -11.81 -8.60
CA HIS A 13 9.41 -11.04 -7.48
C HIS A 13 7.98 -11.53 -7.23
N LYS A 14 7.82 -12.46 -6.29
CA LYS A 14 6.50 -12.82 -5.77
C LYS A 14 5.81 -11.50 -5.43
N PRO A 15 4.58 -11.26 -5.93
CA PRO A 15 3.86 -10.05 -5.59
C PRO A 15 3.80 -9.96 -4.07
N ALA A 16 4.30 -8.85 -3.52
CA ALA A 16 4.28 -8.64 -2.09
C ALA A 16 2.81 -8.63 -1.66
N GLN A 17 2.41 -9.59 -0.83
CA GLN A 17 1.04 -9.66 -0.34
C GLN A 17 0.84 -8.58 0.72
N LEU A 18 -0.20 -7.77 0.55
CA LEU A 18 -0.60 -6.80 1.57
C LEU A 18 -0.89 -7.52 2.89
N PRO A 19 -0.43 -6.98 4.03
CA PRO A 19 -0.82 -7.49 5.33
C PRO A 19 -2.34 -7.61 5.47
N LYS A 20 -2.80 -8.70 6.10
CA LYS A 20 -4.23 -8.99 6.26
C LYS A 20 -5.00 -7.84 6.92
N LEU A 21 -4.38 -7.14 7.86
CA LEU A 21 -4.96 -5.99 8.56
C LEU A 21 -5.23 -4.78 7.65
N LEU A 22 -4.53 -4.66 6.52
CA LEU A 22 -4.76 -3.57 5.55
C LEU A 22 -5.81 -3.93 4.50
N ARG A 23 -6.30 -5.18 4.46
CA ARG A 23 -7.36 -5.59 3.51
C ARG A 23 -8.65 -4.80 3.70
N PRO A 24 -9.18 -4.60 4.92
CA PRO A 24 -10.42 -3.85 5.12
C PRO A 24 -10.31 -2.40 4.63
N LEU A 25 -9.14 -1.77 4.79
CA LEU A 25 -8.88 -0.42 4.27
C LEU A 25 -8.95 -0.39 2.74
N VAL A 26 -8.36 -1.38 2.07
CA VAL A 26 -8.40 -1.48 0.61
C VAL A 26 -9.82 -1.77 0.13
N GLU A 27 -10.57 -2.61 0.83
CA GLU A 27 -11.98 -2.90 0.54
C GLU A 27 -12.85 -1.63 0.69
N ALA A 28 -12.71 -0.90 1.80
CA ALA A 28 -13.37 0.40 2.01
C ALA A 28 -12.98 1.43 0.93
N ALA A 29 -11.72 1.42 0.47
CA ALA A 29 -11.27 2.25 -0.64
C ALA A 29 -11.96 1.88 -1.97
N GLN A 30 -12.16 0.58 -2.23
CA GLN A 30 -12.87 0.09 -3.43
C GLN A 30 -14.36 0.41 -3.39
N GLN A 31 -14.96 0.41 -2.20
CA GLN A 31 -16.37 0.75 -1.98
C GLN A 31 -16.63 2.27 -2.00
N GLY A 32 -15.58 3.09 -2.07
CA GLY A 32 -15.70 4.55 -2.09
C GLY A 32 -15.96 5.18 -0.71
N GLU A 33 -15.88 4.41 0.37
CA GLU A 33 -16.08 4.89 1.75
C GLU A 33 -14.96 5.85 2.21
N LEU A 34 -13.82 5.81 1.49
CA LEU A 34 -12.65 6.65 1.74
C LEU A 34 -12.55 7.87 0.80
N ALA A 35 -13.64 8.26 0.14
CA ALA A 35 -13.67 9.42 -0.77
C ALA A 35 -13.67 10.77 -0.03
N PHE A 36 -12.67 10.98 0.84
CA PHE A 36 -12.49 12.21 1.60
C PHE A 36 -11.01 12.63 1.65
N PRO A 37 -10.74 13.94 1.82
CA PRO A 37 -9.39 14.41 2.01
C PRO A 37 -8.84 14.03 3.38
N ALA A 38 -7.60 13.59 3.42
CA ALA A 38 -6.90 13.16 4.63
C ALA A 38 -5.52 13.80 4.71
N GLN A 39 -5.09 14.14 5.92
CA GLN A 39 -3.74 14.62 6.19
C GLN A 39 -2.88 13.43 6.63
N LEU A 40 -1.92 13.03 5.81
CA LEU A 40 -0.84 12.12 6.20
C LEU A 40 0.35 12.95 6.71
N ALA A 41 1.34 12.29 7.32
CA ALA A 41 2.47 12.92 7.97
C ALA A 41 3.31 13.76 7.02
N GLU A 42 3.52 13.27 5.80
CA GLU A 42 4.34 13.95 4.79
C GLU A 42 3.55 14.80 3.81
N TYR A 43 2.24 14.55 3.63
CA TYR A 43 1.45 15.24 2.62
C TYR A 43 -0.05 15.14 2.86
N ARG A 44 -0.76 16.10 2.26
CA ARG A 44 -2.22 16.08 2.20
C ARG A 44 -2.68 15.31 0.98
N VAL A 45 -3.64 14.42 1.19
CA VAL A 45 -4.30 13.67 0.13
C VAL A 45 -5.71 14.22 -0.03
N THR A 46 -6.14 14.48 -1.26
CA THR A 46 -7.49 14.97 -1.56
C THR A 46 -8.54 13.88 -1.53
N ASP A 47 -8.16 12.65 -1.86
CA ASP A 47 -9.00 11.45 -1.87
C ASP A 47 -8.19 10.27 -1.32
N LEU A 48 -8.47 9.92 -0.06
CA LEU A 48 -7.76 8.85 0.65
C LEU A 48 -7.96 7.50 -0.04
N GLY A 49 -9.17 7.19 -0.50
CA GLY A 49 -9.49 5.92 -1.16
C GLY A 49 -8.70 5.72 -2.44
N ARG A 50 -8.74 6.69 -3.34
CA ARG A 50 -7.97 6.63 -4.60
C ARG A 50 -6.46 6.52 -4.34
N TRP A 51 -5.98 7.21 -3.32
CA TRP A 51 -4.58 7.16 -2.93
C TRP A 51 -4.19 5.78 -2.35
N VAL A 52 -5.00 5.20 -1.45
CA VAL A 52 -4.81 3.86 -0.89
C VAL A 52 -4.72 2.81 -1.99
N LEU A 53 -5.64 2.85 -2.95
CA LEU A 53 -5.63 1.93 -4.11
C LEU A 53 -4.34 2.05 -4.92
N LYS A 54 -3.87 3.28 -5.17
CA LYS A 54 -2.60 3.54 -5.88
C LYS A 54 -1.40 3.01 -5.09
N GLN A 55 -1.40 3.11 -3.77
CA GLN A 55 -0.33 2.55 -2.93
C GLN A 55 -0.38 1.02 -2.89
N ALA A 56 -1.56 0.42 -2.74
CA ALA A 56 -1.75 -1.02 -2.73
C ALA A 56 -1.30 -1.67 -4.06
N ALA A 57 -1.65 -1.05 -5.20
CA ALA A 57 -1.17 -1.46 -6.52
C ALA A 57 0.36 -1.32 -6.66
N GLY A 58 0.92 -0.21 -6.17
CA GLY A 58 2.37 -0.01 -6.18
C GLY A 58 3.14 -0.98 -5.27
N TYR A 59 2.56 -1.37 -4.14
CA TYR A 59 3.13 -2.35 -3.23
C TYR A 59 3.13 -3.76 -3.85
N SER A 60 2.03 -4.16 -4.47
CA SER A 60 1.89 -5.48 -5.12
C SER A 60 2.83 -5.67 -6.32
N THR A 61 3.27 -4.58 -6.97
CA THR A 61 4.31 -4.59 -8.01
C THR A 61 5.75 -4.57 -7.46
N GLY A 62 5.94 -4.56 -6.14
CA GLY A 62 7.25 -4.61 -5.50
C GLY A 62 8.02 -3.29 -5.48
N ARG A 63 7.40 -2.15 -5.88
CA ARG A 63 8.08 -0.85 -5.91
C ARG A 63 7.97 -0.12 -4.58
N TYR A 64 9.10 0.22 -3.97
CA TYR A 64 9.17 0.98 -2.71
C TYR A 64 8.32 0.39 -1.58
N THR A 65 8.33 -0.94 -1.46
CA THR A 65 7.43 -1.70 -0.57
C THR A 65 7.43 -1.20 0.87
N THR A 66 8.58 -0.90 1.45
CA THR A 66 8.68 -0.39 2.84
C THR A 66 8.00 0.97 3.02
N ARG A 67 8.27 1.93 2.12
CA ARG A 67 7.67 3.27 2.20
C ARG A 67 6.16 3.20 2.01
N ARG A 68 5.71 2.47 0.98
CA ARG A 68 4.28 2.30 0.69
C ARG A 68 3.54 1.60 1.82
N LEU A 69 4.18 0.61 2.46
CA LEU A 69 3.59 -0.09 3.60
C LEU A 69 3.41 0.84 4.80
N ARG A 70 4.42 1.66 5.12
CA ARG A 70 4.32 2.68 6.17
C ARG A 70 3.18 3.65 5.89
N ASP A 71 3.11 4.18 4.66
CA ASP A 71 2.08 5.14 4.29
C ASP A 71 0.67 4.47 4.31
N LEU A 72 0.54 3.19 3.94
CA LEU A 72 -0.72 2.44 4.04
C LEU A 72 -1.16 2.22 5.50
N TRP A 73 -0.22 1.96 6.40
CA TRP A 73 -0.51 1.87 7.84
C TRP A 73 -0.98 3.19 8.43
N GLU A 74 -0.43 4.29 7.94
CA GLU A 74 -0.88 5.61 8.36
C GLU A 74 -2.30 5.91 7.89
N ALA A 75 -2.59 5.63 6.62
CA ALA A 75 -3.96 5.72 6.09
C ALA A 75 -4.94 4.82 6.85
N TYR A 76 -4.49 3.62 7.26
CA TYR A 76 -5.27 2.74 8.14
C TYR A 76 -5.60 3.40 9.48
N GLY A 77 -4.63 4.06 10.11
CA GLY A 77 -4.84 4.79 11.35
C GLY A 77 -5.89 5.90 11.22
N ILE A 78 -5.81 6.71 10.16
CA ILE A 78 -6.78 7.77 9.88
C ILE A 78 -8.19 7.19 9.67
N TRP A 79 -8.29 6.11 8.90
CA TRP A 79 -9.55 5.43 8.66
C TRP A 79 -10.16 4.87 9.96
N GLN A 80 -9.36 4.21 10.80
CA GLN A 80 -9.80 3.69 12.10
C GLN A 80 -10.26 4.79 13.03
N GLN A 81 -9.53 5.91 13.13
CA GLN A 81 -9.93 7.06 13.94
C GLN A 81 -11.29 7.59 13.53
N ARG A 82 -11.57 7.64 12.22
CA ARG A 82 -12.86 8.07 11.68
C ARG A 82 -13.99 7.08 11.98
N HIS A 83 -13.76 5.79 11.85
CA HIS A 83 -14.76 4.75 12.14
C HIS A 83 -15.05 4.59 13.63
N MET A 84 -14.08 4.85 14.52
CA MET A 84 -14.29 4.79 15.97
C MET A 84 -14.96 6.05 16.54
N SER A 85 -15.01 7.14 15.78
CA SER A 85 -15.62 8.41 16.20
C SER A 85 -17.05 8.60 15.70
N ALA A 86 -17.63 7.60 15.01
CA ALA A 86 -18.99 7.59 14.48
C ALA A 86 -19.85 6.57 15.23
#